data_AF-A0A0P0G1V9-F1
#
_entry.id   AF-A0A0P0G1V9-F1
#
_cell.length_a   1.000
_cell.length_b   1.000
_cell.length_c   1.000
_cell.angle_alpha   90.00
_cell.angle_beta   90.00
_cell.angle_gamma   90.00
#
_symmetry.space_group_name_H-M   'P 1'
#
loop_
_entity.id
_entity.type
_entity.pdbx_description
1 polymer ?
#
loop_
_entity_poly.entity_id
_entity_poly.type
_entity_poly.pdbx_seq_one_letter_code
_entity_poly.pdbx_strand_id
1 'polypeptide(L)'
;MFALADVNSFYASCEKVFRPDLRNRPVVVLSNNDGCVIARSAEAKRLGIKMGVPWFQLRTAQFPEPVITFSSNYELYASLSNRVMSHLEELAPRVEQYSIDEMFLDIRGIDSCIDYEDFGRQLREHVRSGTGLTIGVGMGPTKTLAKSAQWASKEWRKFGGVLALTSGNPKRTEKLLSLQPVEEIWGVGRRISKKLNTMGITTALQLARANPVFIRKISTLCWREPSGNSTEKAVFRLKMRLRRNSRLSAAGPLGSASRRMKQCGRQSVSTPSVQLRSCAASVSFAGILLYL
;
A
#
# COMPACT_ATOMS: atom_id res chain seq x y z
N MET A 1 12.79 14.39 -3.01
CA MET A 1 12.63 13.03 -3.56
C MET A 1 12.18 12.11 -2.44
N PHE A 2 11.23 11.22 -2.73
CA PHE A 2 10.75 10.20 -1.82
C PHE A 2 10.77 8.85 -2.53
N ALA A 3 11.05 7.79 -1.79
CA ALA A 3 10.79 6.42 -2.24
C ALA A 3 9.64 5.81 -1.45
N LEU A 4 8.91 4.89 -2.07
CA LEU A 4 7.96 4.00 -1.43
C LEU A 4 8.50 2.58 -1.60
N ALA A 5 8.87 1.96 -0.49
CA ALA A 5 9.12 0.53 -0.41
C ALA A 5 7.81 -0.16 -0.04
N ASP A 6 7.41 -1.16 -0.82
CA ASP A 6 6.17 -1.91 -0.57
C ASP A 6 6.37 -3.40 -0.85
N VAL A 7 6.01 -4.23 0.14
CA VAL A 7 6.26 -5.67 0.12
C VAL A 7 5.25 -6.41 -0.77
N ASN A 8 5.75 -7.17 -1.74
CA ASN A 8 4.88 -7.90 -2.67
C ASN A 8 4.06 -8.98 -1.96
N SER A 9 2.74 -8.89 -2.07
CA SER A 9 1.79 -9.88 -1.52
C SER A 9 2.05 -10.20 -0.03
N PHE A 10 2.30 -9.15 0.77
CA PHE A 10 2.90 -9.22 2.11
C PHE A 10 2.50 -10.44 2.95
N TYR A 11 1.25 -10.57 3.40
CA TYR A 11 0.87 -11.69 4.30
C TYR A 11 1.09 -13.07 3.65
N ALA A 12 0.79 -13.23 2.36
CA ALA A 12 1.05 -14.50 1.68
C ALA A 12 2.56 -14.78 1.55
N SER A 13 3.39 -13.74 1.41
CA SER A 13 4.85 -13.87 1.39
C SER A 13 5.41 -14.19 2.78
N CYS A 14 4.83 -13.65 3.85
CA CYS A 14 5.18 -13.98 5.23
C CYS A 14 4.98 -15.47 5.53
N GLU A 15 3.86 -16.06 5.10
CA GLU A 15 3.61 -17.50 5.29
C GLU A 15 4.54 -18.38 4.43
N LYS A 16 5.00 -17.86 3.28
CA LYS A 16 5.90 -18.58 2.37
C LYS A 16 7.38 -18.49 2.77
N VAL A 17 7.79 -17.47 3.53
CA VAL A 17 9.20 -17.13 3.71
C VAL A 17 10.00 -18.24 4.42
N PHE A 18 9.38 -18.91 5.40
CA PHE A 18 9.98 -20.02 6.15
C PHE A 18 9.62 -21.40 5.57
N ARG A 19 8.95 -21.45 4.42
CA ARG A 19 8.37 -22.67 3.84
C ARG A 19 8.79 -22.83 2.37
N PRO A 20 9.99 -23.41 2.11
CA PRO A 20 10.49 -23.62 0.75
C PRO A 20 9.54 -24.43 -0.14
N ASP A 21 8.78 -25.35 0.45
CA ASP A 21 7.75 -26.16 -0.22
C ASP A 21 6.61 -25.32 -0.82
N LEU A 22 6.39 -24.10 -0.32
CA LEU A 22 5.30 -23.22 -0.76
C LEU A 22 5.73 -22.20 -1.82
N ARG A 23 7.01 -22.14 -2.21
CA ARG A 23 7.58 -21.09 -3.09
C ARG A 23 6.79 -20.88 -4.38
N ASN A 24 6.37 -21.96 -5.04
CA ASN A 24 5.63 -21.90 -6.31
C ASN A 24 4.16 -22.32 -6.17
N ARG A 25 3.63 -22.37 -4.94
CA ARG A 25 2.26 -22.81 -4.67
C ARG A 25 1.30 -21.63 -4.51
N PRO A 26 0.02 -21.77 -4.92
CA PRO A 26 -1.03 -20.80 -4.69
C PRO A 26 -1.38 -20.73 -3.20
N VAL A 27 -0.92 -19.66 -2.57
CA VAL A 27 -1.21 -19.34 -1.16
C VAL A 27 -2.21 -18.19 -1.06
N VAL A 28 -3.18 -18.33 -0.17
CA VAL A 28 -4.11 -17.28 0.26
C VAL A 28 -4.14 -17.18 1.79
N VAL A 29 -4.34 -15.96 2.29
CA VAL A 29 -4.48 -15.67 3.72
C VAL A 29 -5.88 -15.13 3.97
N LEU A 30 -6.54 -15.67 5.00
CA LEU A 30 -7.89 -15.31 5.41
C LEU A 30 -7.88 -14.28 6.54
N SER A 31 -8.99 -13.57 6.71
CA SER A 31 -9.22 -12.64 7.81
C SER A 31 -9.35 -13.34 9.16
N ASN A 32 -9.44 -12.56 10.24
CA ASN A 32 -9.94 -13.06 11.51
C ASN A 32 -11.22 -13.88 11.34
N ASN A 33 -11.30 -15.01 12.05
CA ASN A 33 -12.37 -16.01 11.95
C ASN A 33 -12.58 -16.58 10.54
N ASP A 34 -11.57 -16.51 9.67
CA ASP A 34 -11.56 -17.06 8.32
C ASP A 34 -12.76 -16.61 7.44
N GLY A 35 -13.19 -15.36 7.61
CA GLY A 35 -14.35 -14.81 6.91
C GLY A 35 -14.11 -14.63 5.41
N CYS A 36 -13.03 -13.95 5.03
CA CYS A 36 -12.72 -13.65 3.63
C CYS A 36 -11.22 -13.62 3.34
N VAL A 37 -10.85 -13.71 2.07
CA VAL A 37 -9.46 -13.63 1.61
C VAL A 37 -8.95 -12.20 1.73
N ILE A 38 -7.89 -11.99 2.51
CA ILE A 38 -7.25 -10.68 2.75
C ILE A 38 -5.89 -10.52 2.06
N ALA A 39 -5.22 -11.62 1.71
CA ALA A 39 -4.01 -11.58 0.90
C ALA A 39 -3.89 -12.80 0.00
N ARG A 40 -3.17 -12.64 -1.10
CA ARG A 40 -3.02 -13.66 -2.15
C ARG A 40 -1.64 -13.58 -2.80
N SER A 41 -1.01 -14.73 -2.94
CA SER A 41 0.22 -14.92 -3.72
C SER A 41 0.01 -14.62 -5.20
N ALA A 42 1.10 -14.45 -5.96
CA ALA A 42 1.04 -14.25 -7.40
C ALA A 42 0.41 -15.46 -8.11
N GLU A 43 0.71 -16.67 -7.61
CA GLU A 43 0.12 -17.94 -8.03
C GLU A 43 -1.41 -17.92 -7.87
N ALA A 44 -1.89 -17.57 -6.67
CA ALA A 44 -3.34 -17.49 -6.40
C ALA A 44 -4.04 -16.42 -7.24
N LYS A 45 -3.36 -15.31 -7.57
CA LYS A 45 -3.89 -14.28 -8.50
C LYS A 45 -4.09 -14.84 -9.91
N ARG A 46 -3.18 -15.69 -10.40
CA ARG A 46 -3.28 -16.33 -11.73
C ARG A 46 -4.47 -17.29 -11.81
N LEU A 47 -4.86 -17.90 -10.69
CA LEU A 47 -6.08 -18.72 -10.58
C LEU A 47 -7.38 -17.90 -10.55
N GLY A 48 -7.31 -16.58 -10.67
CA GLY A 48 -8.48 -15.70 -10.69
C GLY A 48 -9.09 -15.41 -9.32
N ILE A 49 -8.44 -15.83 -8.22
CA ILE A 49 -8.93 -15.59 -6.86
C ILE A 49 -8.90 -14.09 -6.55
N LYS A 50 -10.06 -13.47 -6.38
CA LYS A 50 -10.21 -12.03 -6.11
C LYS A 50 -10.00 -11.71 -4.64
N MET A 51 -9.65 -10.45 -4.36
CA MET A 51 -9.54 -9.96 -2.98
C MET A 51 -10.92 -9.77 -2.34
N GLY A 52 -11.05 -10.10 -1.05
CA GLY A 52 -12.30 -9.99 -0.30
C GLY A 52 -13.33 -11.08 -0.61
N VAL A 53 -12.96 -12.12 -1.38
CA VAL A 53 -13.84 -13.27 -1.63
C VAL A 53 -14.10 -14.00 -0.30
N PRO A 54 -15.36 -14.30 0.05
CA PRO A 54 -15.68 -15.08 1.24
C PRO A 54 -15.10 -16.49 1.18
N TRP A 55 -14.59 -17.00 2.30
CA TRP A 55 -13.95 -18.32 2.36
C TRP A 55 -14.90 -19.44 1.92
N PHE A 56 -16.17 -19.38 2.27
CA PHE A 56 -17.15 -20.42 1.89
C PHE A 56 -17.28 -20.59 0.38
N GLN A 57 -17.12 -19.51 -0.40
CA GLN A 57 -17.15 -19.58 -1.87
C GLN A 57 -15.84 -20.14 -2.41
N LEU A 58 -14.72 -19.80 -1.78
CA LEU A 58 -13.41 -20.30 -2.19
C LEU A 58 -13.27 -21.80 -1.92
N ARG A 59 -13.80 -22.29 -0.79
CA ARG A 59 -13.71 -23.69 -0.36
C ARG A 59 -14.48 -24.63 -1.29
N THR A 60 -15.57 -24.16 -1.90
CA THR A 60 -16.38 -24.94 -2.85
C THR A 60 -15.91 -24.78 -4.29
N ALA A 61 -15.09 -23.77 -4.59
CA ALA A 61 -14.54 -23.55 -5.91
C ALA A 61 -13.53 -24.64 -6.29
N GLN A 62 -13.58 -25.06 -7.55
CA GLN A 62 -12.62 -25.99 -8.12
C GLN A 62 -11.50 -25.20 -8.82
N PHE A 63 -10.26 -25.53 -8.50
CA PHE A 63 -9.08 -24.94 -9.10
C PHE A 63 -8.22 -26.03 -9.76
N PRO A 64 -7.48 -25.72 -10.84
CA PRO A 64 -6.56 -26.66 -11.48
C PRO A 64 -5.46 -27.22 -10.55
N GLU A 65 -5.10 -26.46 -9.52
CA GLU A 65 -4.13 -26.84 -8.50
C GLU A 65 -4.65 -26.51 -7.09
N PRO A 66 -4.24 -27.28 -6.07
CA PRO A 66 -4.72 -27.08 -4.70
C PRO A 66 -4.23 -25.75 -4.11
N VAL A 67 -5.20 -24.93 -3.68
CA VAL A 67 -4.96 -23.63 -3.04
C VAL A 67 -4.70 -23.84 -1.55
N ILE A 68 -3.56 -23.33 -1.08
CA ILE A 68 -3.11 -23.44 0.30
C ILE A 68 -3.59 -22.21 1.07
N THR A 69 -4.27 -22.44 2.19
CA THR A 69 -4.97 -21.40 2.94
C THR A 69 -4.43 -21.28 4.35
N PHE A 70 -4.16 -20.05 4.78
CA PHE A 70 -3.73 -19.74 6.14
C PHE A 70 -4.72 -18.79 6.82
N SER A 71 -4.98 -19.01 8.10
CA SER A 71 -5.59 -18.00 8.97
C SER A 71 -4.60 -16.86 9.23
N SER A 72 -5.09 -15.65 9.50
CA SER A 72 -4.22 -14.49 9.74
C SER A 72 -3.34 -14.63 10.99
N ASN A 73 -2.02 -14.61 10.83
CA ASN A 73 -1.05 -14.54 11.93
C ASN A 73 -0.44 -13.13 12.06
N TYR A 74 -1.11 -12.25 12.80
CA TYR A 74 -0.68 -10.85 12.89
C TYR A 74 0.62 -10.61 13.66
N GLU A 75 0.98 -11.49 14.59
CA GLU A 75 2.25 -11.39 15.32
C GLU A 75 3.43 -11.66 14.40
N LEU A 76 3.33 -12.69 13.56
CA LEU A 76 4.29 -12.98 12.50
C LEU A 76 4.41 -11.80 11.53
N TYR A 77 3.27 -11.26 11.08
CA TYR A 77 3.25 -10.16 10.12
C TYR A 77 3.88 -8.89 10.70
N ALA A 78 3.58 -8.56 11.96
CA ALA A 78 4.19 -7.41 12.62
C ALA A 78 5.71 -7.60 12.82
N SER A 79 6.15 -8.80 13.21
CA SER A 79 7.57 -9.13 13.37
C SER A 79 8.34 -8.96 12.05
N LEU A 80 7.81 -9.51 10.94
CA LEU A 80 8.45 -9.39 9.63
C LEU A 80 8.41 -7.95 9.09
N SER A 81 7.33 -7.21 9.31
CA SER A 81 7.25 -5.78 8.97
C SER A 81 8.33 -4.96 9.66
N ASN A 82 8.53 -5.18 10.97
CA ASN A 82 9.56 -4.51 11.74
C ASN A 82 10.96 -4.85 11.22
N ARG A 83 11.22 -6.12 10.84
CA ARG A 83 12.50 -6.52 10.23
C ARG A 83 12.74 -5.81 8.90
N VAL A 84 11.73 -5.73 8.04
CA VAL A 84 11.84 -4.97 6.77
C VAL A 84 12.15 -3.51 7.07
N MET A 85 11.47 -2.89 8.04
CA MET A 85 11.73 -1.52 8.45
C MET A 85 13.17 -1.30 8.92
N SER A 86 13.71 -2.17 9.77
CA SER A 86 15.10 -2.09 10.24
C SER A 86 16.10 -2.15 9.08
N HIS A 87 15.91 -3.06 8.12
CA HIS A 87 16.78 -3.12 6.93
C HIS A 87 16.68 -1.88 6.03
N LEU A 88 15.50 -1.24 5.95
CA LEU A 88 15.37 0.02 5.22
C LEU A 88 16.07 1.18 5.96
N GLU A 89 16.01 1.21 7.29
CA GLU A 89 16.67 2.23 8.13
C GLU A 89 18.20 2.14 8.07
N GLU A 90 18.76 0.97 7.77
CA GLU A 90 20.21 0.78 7.57
C GLU A 90 20.74 1.49 6.31
N LEU A 91 19.91 1.64 5.27
CA LEU A 91 20.32 2.20 3.97
C LEU A 91 19.74 3.59 3.68
N ALA A 92 18.64 3.95 4.34
CA ALA A 92 17.93 5.19 4.07
C ALA A 92 18.05 6.19 5.23
N PRO A 93 18.32 7.48 4.96
CA PRO A 93 18.49 8.49 6.01
C PRO A 93 17.28 8.65 6.93
N ARG A 94 16.07 8.43 6.40
CA ARG A 94 14.83 8.52 7.16
C ARG A 94 13.76 7.64 6.54
N VAL A 95 13.13 6.83 7.39
CA VAL A 95 12.02 5.94 7.05
C VAL A 95 10.77 6.35 7.83
N GLU A 96 9.62 6.26 7.18
CA GLU A 96 8.30 6.56 7.75
C GLU A 96 7.34 5.43 7.40
N GLN A 97 6.90 4.67 8.41
CA GLN A 97 5.93 3.60 8.21
C GLN A 97 4.55 4.18 7.87
N TYR A 98 3.98 3.78 6.73
CA TYR A 98 2.63 4.17 6.33
C TYR A 98 1.61 3.07 6.62
N SER A 99 1.98 1.81 6.33
CA SER A 99 1.23 0.61 6.71
C SER A 99 2.20 -0.51 7.12
N ILE A 100 1.66 -1.69 7.40
CA ILE A 100 2.46 -2.86 7.77
C ILE A 100 3.38 -3.34 6.62
N ASP A 101 3.00 -3.05 5.38
CA ASP A 101 3.69 -3.48 4.17
C ASP A 101 4.24 -2.32 3.33
N GLU A 102 3.96 -1.07 3.69
CA GLU A 102 4.39 0.13 2.96
C GLU A 102 5.16 1.11 3.86
N MET A 103 6.35 1.50 3.39
CA MET A 103 7.22 2.47 4.07
C MET A 103 7.65 3.56 3.08
N PHE A 104 7.53 4.82 3.49
CA PHE A 104 8.11 5.95 2.76
C PHE A 104 9.54 6.21 3.24
N LEU A 105 10.43 6.46 2.30
CA LEU A 105 11.81 6.83 2.56
C LEU A 105 12.04 8.26 2.06
N ASP A 106 12.70 9.08 2.87
CA ASP A 106 13.23 10.37 2.43
C ASP A 106 14.65 10.17 1.90
N ILE A 107 14.77 10.26 0.58
CA ILE A 107 15.99 9.93 -0.18
C ILE A 107 16.57 11.16 -0.88
N ARG A 108 16.30 12.35 -0.31
CA ARG A 108 16.87 13.61 -0.82
C ARG A 108 18.40 13.57 -0.69
N GLY A 109 19.10 13.84 -1.80
CA GLY A 109 20.56 13.87 -1.85
C GLY A 109 21.22 12.50 -2.03
N ILE A 110 20.47 11.41 -2.24
CA ILE A 110 21.07 10.10 -2.52
C ILE A 110 21.77 10.08 -3.90
N ASP A 111 21.33 10.94 -4.81
CA ASP A 111 21.82 11.10 -6.17
C ASP A 111 23.23 11.68 -6.28
N SER A 112 23.77 12.26 -5.20
CA SER A 112 25.20 12.59 -5.15
C SER A 112 26.09 11.37 -4.92
N CYS A 113 25.52 10.24 -4.50
CA CYS A 113 26.27 9.02 -4.15
C CYS A 113 25.98 7.86 -5.11
N ILE A 114 24.73 7.70 -5.55
CA ILE A 114 24.27 6.57 -6.36
C ILE A 114 23.03 6.96 -7.18
N ASP A 115 22.86 6.39 -8.36
CA ASP A 115 21.64 6.56 -9.14
C ASP A 115 20.41 6.03 -8.36
N TYR A 116 19.27 6.71 -8.53
CA TYR A 116 18.03 6.37 -7.84
C TYR A 116 17.57 4.93 -8.09
N GLU A 117 17.64 4.43 -9.33
CA GLU A 117 17.21 3.07 -9.63
C GLU A 117 18.20 2.03 -9.08
N ASP A 118 19.50 2.33 -9.09
CA ASP A 118 20.51 1.46 -8.48
C ASP A 118 20.34 1.39 -6.96
N PHE A 119 20.07 2.51 -6.30
CA PHE A 119 19.69 2.54 -4.89
C PHE A 119 18.44 1.70 -4.62
N GLY A 120 17.43 1.81 -5.49
CA GLY A 120 16.22 0.98 -5.39
C GLY A 120 16.48 -0.52 -5.53
N ARG A 121 17.41 -0.91 -6.43
CA ARG A 121 17.84 -2.31 -6.58
C ARG A 121 18.61 -2.79 -5.35
N GLN A 122 19.48 -1.95 -4.80
CA GLN A 122 20.22 -2.24 -3.58
C GLN A 122 19.29 -2.44 -2.38
N LEU A 123 18.31 -1.55 -2.17
CA LEU A 123 17.28 -1.69 -1.13
C LEU A 123 16.53 -3.01 -1.25
N ARG A 124 16.13 -3.38 -2.47
CA ARG A 124 15.41 -4.64 -2.73
C ARG A 124 16.26 -5.84 -2.34
N GLU A 125 17.52 -5.85 -2.74
CA GLU A 125 18.41 -6.98 -2.46
C GLU A 125 18.72 -7.08 -0.98
N HIS A 126 18.98 -5.96 -0.32
CA HIS A 126 19.27 -5.90 1.12
C HIS A 126 18.08 -6.40 1.96
N VAL A 127 16.87 -5.96 1.64
CA VAL A 127 15.66 -6.48 2.31
C VAL A 127 15.45 -7.96 2.01
N ARG A 128 15.70 -8.39 0.76
CA ARG A 128 15.54 -9.79 0.35
C ARG A 128 16.52 -10.71 1.05
N SER A 129 17.78 -10.32 1.18
CA SER A 129 18.81 -11.13 1.85
C SER A 129 18.56 -11.23 3.36
N GLY A 130 18.14 -10.15 4.00
CA GLY A 130 17.88 -10.12 5.44
C GLY A 130 16.55 -10.75 5.87
N THR A 131 15.51 -10.65 5.04
CA THR A 131 14.15 -11.07 5.40
C THR A 131 13.58 -12.22 4.56
N GLY A 132 14.14 -12.50 3.39
CA GLY A 132 13.54 -13.37 2.38
C GLY A 132 12.35 -12.77 1.63
N LEU A 133 11.91 -11.55 1.98
CA LEU A 133 10.79 -10.87 1.35
C LEU A 133 11.24 -9.99 0.18
N THR A 134 10.42 -9.96 -0.87
CA THR A 134 10.67 -9.09 -2.04
C THR A 134 9.82 -7.84 -1.94
N ILE A 135 10.46 -6.67 -1.98
CA ILE A 135 9.79 -5.37 -2.06
C ILE A 135 9.78 -4.85 -3.49
N GLY A 136 8.83 -4.00 -3.86
CA GLY A 136 8.92 -3.06 -4.97
C GLY A 136 9.34 -1.68 -4.47
N VAL A 137 10.05 -0.92 -5.28
CA VAL A 137 10.49 0.44 -4.94
C VAL A 137 10.07 1.43 -6.02
N GLY A 138 9.20 2.37 -5.66
CA GLY A 138 8.82 3.48 -6.53
C GLY A 138 9.35 4.80 -5.98
N MET A 139 9.97 5.63 -6.82
CA MET A 139 10.54 6.91 -6.39
C MET A 139 9.93 8.08 -7.17
N GLY A 140 9.76 9.20 -6.50
CA GLY A 140 9.25 10.42 -7.11
C GLY A 140 9.46 11.66 -6.25
N PRO A 141 9.32 12.87 -6.82
CA PRO A 141 9.57 14.12 -6.09
C PRO A 141 8.54 14.35 -4.98
N THR A 142 7.35 13.75 -5.09
CA THR A 142 6.30 13.74 -4.07
C THR A 142 5.94 12.32 -3.66
N LYS A 143 5.38 12.13 -2.46
CA LYS A 143 4.87 10.83 -2.00
C LYS A 143 3.83 10.23 -2.95
N THR A 144 2.96 11.07 -3.54
CA THR A 144 1.97 10.63 -4.53
C THR A 144 2.62 10.08 -5.79
N LEU A 145 3.63 10.77 -6.33
CA LEU A 145 4.37 10.29 -7.50
C LEU A 145 5.19 9.05 -7.18
N ALA A 146 5.74 8.92 -5.96
CA ALA A 146 6.38 7.69 -5.50
C ALA A 146 5.40 6.50 -5.46
N LYS A 147 4.15 6.70 -4.99
CA LYS A 147 3.09 5.67 -5.06
C LYS A 147 2.75 5.30 -6.51
N SER A 148 2.60 6.29 -7.40
CA SER A 148 2.35 6.05 -8.83
C SER A 148 3.51 5.31 -9.51
N ALA A 149 4.76 5.66 -9.18
CA ALA A 149 5.94 4.95 -9.67
C ALA A 149 5.96 3.49 -9.17
N GLN A 150 5.57 3.26 -7.93
CA GLN A 150 5.51 1.91 -7.35
C GLN A 150 4.41 1.06 -8.00
N TRP A 151 3.25 1.63 -8.26
CA TRP A 151 2.20 0.96 -9.03
C TRP A 151 2.73 0.52 -10.41
N ALA A 152 3.38 1.44 -11.12
CA ALA A 152 3.94 1.17 -12.44
C ALA A 152 5.10 0.15 -12.42
N SER A 153 5.90 0.13 -11.34
CA SER A 153 7.00 -0.84 -11.18
C SER A 153 6.47 -2.27 -11.04
N LYS A 154 5.27 -2.44 -10.47
CA LYS A 154 4.56 -3.73 -10.32
C LYS A 154 3.83 -4.13 -11.59
N GLU A 155 3.18 -3.18 -12.24
CA GLU A 155 2.38 -3.43 -13.45
C GLU A 155 3.28 -3.77 -14.65
N TRP A 156 4.40 -3.05 -14.81
CA TRP A 156 5.26 -3.19 -15.97
C TRP A 156 6.54 -3.95 -15.64
N ARG A 157 6.57 -5.23 -16.00
CA ARG A 157 7.70 -6.16 -15.79
C ARG A 157 9.06 -5.62 -16.23
N LYS A 158 9.11 -4.74 -17.24
CA LYS A 158 10.35 -4.13 -17.76
C LYS A 158 11.16 -3.37 -16.70
N PHE A 159 10.53 -2.91 -15.63
CA PHE A 159 11.18 -2.14 -14.57
C PHE A 159 11.76 -3.01 -13.45
N GLY A 160 11.54 -4.34 -13.47
CA GLY A 160 12.07 -5.23 -12.44
C GLY A 160 11.62 -4.87 -11.01
N GLY A 161 10.51 -4.13 -10.88
CA GLY A 161 9.98 -3.63 -9.61
C GLY A 161 10.77 -2.46 -8.99
N VAL A 162 11.57 -1.73 -9.78
CA VAL A 162 12.14 -0.44 -9.39
C VAL A 162 11.81 0.61 -10.45
N LEU A 163 11.27 1.75 -10.05
CA LEU A 163 11.03 2.85 -10.96
C LEU A 163 11.26 4.20 -10.29
N ALA A 164 12.12 5.04 -10.88
CA ALA A 164 12.33 6.41 -10.43
C ALA A 164 11.76 7.44 -11.40
N LEU A 165 10.98 8.38 -10.85
CA LEU A 165 10.51 9.59 -11.53
C LEU A 165 11.35 10.78 -11.06
N THR A 166 12.20 11.29 -11.95
CA THR A 166 13.14 12.37 -11.66
C THR A 166 12.74 13.68 -12.34
N SER A 167 13.03 14.82 -11.72
CA SER A 167 12.77 16.15 -12.31
C SER A 167 13.50 16.37 -13.64
N GLY A 168 14.64 15.71 -13.86
CA GLY A 168 15.39 15.77 -15.13
C GLY A 168 14.73 15.03 -16.30
N ASN A 169 13.65 14.28 -16.08
CA ASN A 169 12.94 13.56 -17.13
C ASN A 169 11.41 13.68 -16.98
N PRO A 170 10.83 14.87 -17.23
CA PRO A 170 9.39 15.10 -17.08
C PRO A 170 8.56 14.25 -18.07
N LYS A 171 9.11 13.95 -19.26
CA LYS A 171 8.46 13.09 -20.26
C LYS A 171 8.18 11.69 -19.72
N ARG A 172 9.07 11.14 -18.87
CA ARG A 172 8.86 9.84 -18.22
C ARG A 172 7.67 9.88 -17.26
N THR A 173 7.57 10.94 -16.47
CA THR A 173 6.44 11.18 -15.56
C THR A 173 5.12 11.32 -16.33
N GLU A 174 5.10 12.15 -17.37
CA GLU A 174 3.92 12.34 -18.21
C GLU A 174 3.48 11.02 -18.85
N LYS A 175 4.43 10.25 -19.40
CA LYS A 175 4.14 8.95 -20.01
C LYS A 175 3.53 7.99 -19.00
N LEU A 176 4.07 7.93 -17.78
CA LEU A 176 3.50 7.10 -16.72
C LEU A 176 2.06 7.52 -16.41
N LEU A 177 1.84 8.81 -16.15
CA LEU A 177 0.53 9.33 -15.77
C LEU A 177 -0.51 9.18 -16.90
N SER A 178 -0.07 9.19 -18.16
CA SER A 178 -0.96 8.96 -19.31
C SER A 178 -1.49 7.53 -19.39
N LEU A 179 -0.76 6.57 -18.82
CA LEU A 179 -1.11 5.15 -18.84
C LEU A 179 -1.71 4.67 -17.52
N GLN A 180 -1.56 5.44 -16.44
CA GLN A 180 -2.14 5.12 -15.14
C GLN A 180 -3.64 5.47 -15.12
N PRO A 181 -4.54 4.50 -14.88
CA PRO A 181 -5.96 4.76 -14.69
C PRO A 181 -6.21 5.66 -13.48
N VAL A 182 -7.25 6.49 -13.55
CA VAL A 182 -7.53 7.47 -12.50
C VAL A 182 -7.86 6.83 -11.15
N GLU A 183 -8.46 5.65 -11.16
CA GLU A 183 -8.78 4.82 -10.00
C GLU A 183 -7.56 4.25 -9.27
N GLU A 184 -6.41 4.17 -9.95
CA GLU A 184 -5.16 3.68 -9.36
C GLU A 184 -4.37 4.80 -8.66
N ILE A 185 -4.85 6.05 -8.72
CA ILE A 185 -4.21 7.17 -8.04
C ILE A 185 -4.50 7.10 -6.54
N TRP A 186 -3.45 7.29 -5.75
CA TRP A 186 -3.57 7.34 -4.31
C TRP A 186 -4.59 8.39 -3.84
N GLY A 187 -5.63 7.93 -3.14
CA GLY A 187 -6.73 8.76 -2.65
C GLY A 187 -7.98 8.80 -3.53
N VAL A 188 -7.96 8.22 -4.74
CA VAL A 188 -9.12 8.15 -5.64
C VAL A 188 -9.88 6.84 -5.42
N GLY A 189 -10.89 6.87 -4.54
CA GLY A 189 -11.75 5.70 -4.30
C GLY A 189 -12.86 5.53 -5.34
N ARG A 190 -13.51 4.35 -5.36
CA ARG A 190 -14.55 3.95 -6.33
C ARG A 190 -15.61 5.02 -6.65
N ARG A 191 -16.08 5.76 -5.64
CA ARG A 191 -17.09 6.82 -5.82
C ARG A 191 -16.54 8.01 -6.61
N ILE A 192 -15.30 8.41 -6.31
CA ILE A 192 -14.61 9.51 -6.98
C ILE A 192 -14.25 9.09 -8.41
N SER A 193 -13.72 7.88 -8.60
CA SER A 193 -13.40 7.33 -9.92
C SER A 193 -14.61 7.35 -10.85
N LYS A 194 -15.77 6.88 -10.38
CA LYS A 194 -17.02 6.92 -11.16
C LYS A 194 -17.36 8.33 -11.63
N LYS A 195 -17.27 9.32 -10.72
CA LYS A 195 -17.58 10.72 -11.04
C LYS A 195 -16.59 11.31 -12.03
N LEU A 196 -15.29 11.04 -11.88
CA LEU A 196 -14.25 11.49 -12.82
C LEU A 196 -14.42 10.85 -14.20
N ASN A 197 -14.76 9.56 -14.26
CA ASN A 197 -15.02 8.86 -15.51
C ASN A 197 -16.22 9.44 -16.25
N THR A 198 -17.31 9.80 -15.56
CA THR A 198 -18.47 10.48 -16.17
C THR A 198 -18.10 11.84 -16.79
N MET A 199 -17.00 12.44 -16.33
CA MET A 199 -16.50 13.73 -16.82
C MET A 199 -15.41 13.56 -17.89
N GLY A 200 -15.16 12.34 -18.38
CA GLY A 200 -14.11 12.04 -19.36
C GLY A 200 -12.69 12.03 -18.81
N ILE A 201 -12.51 12.11 -17.48
CA ILE A 201 -11.20 12.00 -16.82
C ILE A 201 -11.00 10.53 -16.42
N THR A 202 -10.27 9.79 -17.25
CA THR A 202 -10.00 8.36 -17.08
C THR A 202 -8.55 8.06 -16.72
N THR A 203 -7.63 9.02 -16.92
CA THR A 203 -6.19 8.84 -16.66
C THR A 203 -5.66 9.82 -15.61
N ALA A 204 -4.54 9.46 -14.98
CA ALA A 204 -3.87 10.33 -14.02
C ALA A 204 -3.33 11.61 -14.64
N LEU A 205 -2.91 11.58 -15.90
CA LEU A 205 -2.47 12.78 -16.63
C LEU A 205 -3.63 13.76 -16.88
N GLN A 206 -4.81 13.26 -17.25
CA GLN A 206 -5.99 14.11 -17.40
C GLN A 206 -6.39 14.75 -16.08
N LEU A 207 -6.34 14.00 -14.97
CA LEU A 207 -6.62 14.55 -13.65
C LEU A 207 -5.59 15.60 -13.25
N ALA A 208 -4.31 15.39 -13.57
CA ALA A 208 -3.23 16.35 -13.31
C ALA A 208 -3.41 17.66 -14.06
N ARG A 209 -3.95 17.62 -15.28
CA ARG A 209 -4.23 18.78 -16.13
C ARG A 209 -5.60 19.42 -15.88
N ALA A 210 -6.46 18.78 -15.10
CA ALA A 210 -7.79 19.29 -14.80
C ALA A 210 -7.73 20.55 -13.92
N ASN A 211 -8.71 21.43 -14.08
CA ASN A 211 -8.76 22.68 -13.31
C ASN A 211 -8.88 22.38 -11.79
N PRO A 212 -7.93 22.85 -10.95
CA PRO A 212 -7.94 22.58 -9.52
C PRO A 212 -9.19 23.09 -8.79
N VAL A 213 -9.74 24.24 -9.21
CA VAL A 213 -10.98 24.81 -8.63
C VAL A 213 -12.15 23.85 -8.82
N PHE A 214 -12.22 23.22 -9.99
CA PHE A 214 -13.29 22.31 -10.34
C PHE A 214 -13.16 20.97 -9.61
N ILE A 215 -11.94 20.40 -9.55
CA ILE A 215 -11.67 19.17 -8.80
C ILE A 215 -12.00 19.34 -7.31
N ARG A 216 -11.71 20.51 -6.72
CA ARG A 216 -12.07 20.83 -5.32
C ARG A 216 -13.56 20.73 -5.02
N LYS A 217 -14.43 21.13 -5.96
CA LYS A 217 -15.89 21.01 -5.80
C LYS A 217 -16.38 19.56 -5.87
N ILE A 218 -15.59 18.69 -6.50
CA ILE A 218 -15.94 17.30 -6.77
C ILE A 218 -15.49 16.38 -5.64
N SER A 219 -14.28 16.60 -5.12
CA SER A 219 -13.76 15.89 -3.95
C SER A 219 -14.30 16.53 -2.68
N THR A 220 -15.03 15.81 -1.85
CA THR A 220 -15.53 16.28 -0.54
C THR A 220 -14.40 16.48 0.51
N LEU A 221 -13.13 16.66 0.09
CA LEU A 221 -11.97 16.78 0.96
C LEU A 221 -11.27 18.14 0.82
N CYS A 222 -10.95 18.71 1.99
CA CYS A 222 -10.42 20.04 2.22
C CYS A 222 -9.00 20.23 1.65
N TRP A 223 -8.88 21.07 0.63
CA TRP A 223 -7.63 21.75 0.28
C TRP A 223 -7.51 23.01 1.15
N ARG A 224 -6.44 23.16 1.95
CA ARG A 224 -6.09 24.45 2.57
C ARG A 224 -4.80 24.96 1.95
N GLU A 225 -4.87 26.14 1.34
CA GLU A 225 -3.70 26.97 1.06
C GLU A 225 -3.08 27.44 2.39
N PRO A 226 -1.75 27.55 2.49
CA PRO A 226 -1.14 28.38 3.51
C PRO A 226 -1.44 29.84 3.16
N SER A 227 -2.15 30.54 4.04
CA SER A 227 -2.23 31.99 4.03
C SER A 227 -0.83 32.57 4.32
N GLY A 228 -0.21 33.24 3.35
CA GLY A 228 1.03 33.99 3.56
C GLY A 228 1.65 34.50 2.26
N ASN A 229 1.60 35.83 2.08
CA ASN A 229 2.33 36.57 1.05
C ASN A 229 3.85 36.36 1.21
N SER A 230 4.47 35.54 0.37
CA SER A 230 5.89 35.64 0.00
C SER A 230 6.13 34.77 -1.22
N THR A 231 6.98 35.21 -2.13
CA THR A 231 7.35 34.63 -3.43
C THR A 231 8.09 33.28 -3.37
N GLU A 232 7.77 32.41 -2.41
CA GLU A 232 8.22 31.02 -2.37
C GLU A 232 7.20 30.10 -3.06
N LYS A 233 7.57 29.61 -4.24
CA LYS A 233 6.82 28.62 -5.01
C LYS A 233 6.49 27.41 -4.11
N ALA A 234 5.19 27.11 -4.02
CA ALA A 234 4.58 26.19 -3.07
C ALA A 234 5.26 24.81 -2.98
N VAL A 235 6.09 24.61 -1.96
CA VAL A 235 6.54 23.28 -1.53
C VAL A 235 5.46 22.69 -0.62
N PHE A 236 4.72 21.70 -1.11
CA PHE A 236 3.74 20.95 -0.30
C PHE A 236 4.46 20.11 0.76
N ARG A 237 4.48 20.62 2.00
CA ARG A 237 4.97 19.89 3.18
C ARG A 237 3.82 19.06 3.76
N LEU A 238 3.84 17.75 3.56
CA LEU A 238 2.93 16.84 4.25
C LEU A 238 3.27 16.83 5.75
N LYS A 239 2.56 17.62 6.57
CA LYS A 239 2.50 17.36 8.02
C LYS A 239 1.51 16.22 8.26
N MET A 240 2.00 14.98 8.28
CA MET A 240 1.28 13.93 8.99
C MET A 240 1.29 14.30 10.48
N ARG A 241 0.19 14.86 10.98
CA ARG A 241 -0.06 14.86 12.42
C ARG A 241 -0.72 13.52 12.71
N LEU A 242 0.05 12.55 13.17
CA LEU A 242 -0.49 11.32 13.77
C LEU A 242 -1.44 11.74 14.90
N ARG A 243 -2.75 11.77 14.63
CA ARG A 243 -3.74 11.79 15.70
C ARG A 243 -3.69 10.41 16.33
N ARG A 244 -3.25 10.33 17.59
CA ARG A 244 -3.47 9.13 18.42
C ARG A 244 -4.96 8.82 18.38
N ASN A 245 -5.33 7.71 17.74
CA ASN A 245 -6.71 7.22 17.74
C ASN A 245 -7.09 6.88 19.20
N SER A 246 -8.08 7.58 19.75
CA SER A 246 -8.65 7.32 21.08
C SER A 246 -9.84 6.36 21.06
N ARG A 247 -10.17 5.78 19.89
CA ARG A 247 -11.25 4.81 19.75
C ARG A 247 -10.72 3.51 19.16
N LEU A 248 -10.57 2.51 20.01
CA LEU A 248 -10.56 1.11 19.62
C LEU A 248 -12.00 0.72 19.28
N SER A 249 -12.22 0.20 18.07
CA SER A 249 -13.51 -0.38 17.69
C SER A 249 -13.23 -1.75 17.09
N ALA A 250 -13.59 -2.79 17.84
CA ALA A 250 -13.63 -4.16 17.34
C ALA A 250 -14.99 -4.37 16.67
N ALA A 251 -15.00 -4.49 15.35
CA ALA A 251 -16.18 -4.91 14.60
C ALA A 251 -15.95 -6.36 14.15
N GLY A 252 -16.61 -7.32 14.80
CA GLY A 252 -16.64 -8.71 14.37
C GLY A 252 -17.82 -8.96 13.41
N PRO A 253 -17.65 -9.78 12.35
CA PRO A 253 -18.77 -10.16 11.51
C PRO A 253 -19.75 -11.03 12.32
N LEU A 254 -21.04 -10.69 12.30
CA LEU A 254 -22.12 -11.47 12.89
C LEU A 254 -22.31 -12.76 12.06
N GLY A 255 -21.78 -13.88 12.56
CA GLY A 255 -22.16 -15.22 12.14
C GLY A 255 -23.52 -15.62 12.74
N SER A 256 -24.28 -16.40 11.99
CA SER A 256 -25.66 -16.86 12.20
C SER A 256 -26.09 -17.21 13.63
N ALA A 257 -27.34 -16.87 13.94
CA ALA A 257 -27.96 -16.74 15.26
C ALA A 257 -28.32 -18.06 16.00
N SER A 258 -28.51 -17.90 17.32
CA SER A 258 -29.47 -18.59 18.22
C SER A 258 -28.86 -19.43 19.37
N ARG A 259 -29.26 -19.05 20.59
CA ARG A 259 -29.17 -19.78 21.88
C ARG A 259 -27.77 -20.03 22.47
N ARG A 260 -27.22 -19.03 23.16
CA ARG A 260 -26.52 -19.16 24.47
C ARG A 260 -26.14 -17.78 25.03
N MET A 261 -27.14 -16.91 25.21
CA MET A 261 -27.00 -15.75 26.12
C MET A 261 -27.45 -16.21 27.50
N LYS A 262 -26.48 -16.63 28.34
CA LYS A 262 -26.51 -16.75 29.83
C LYS A 262 -25.55 -17.87 30.26
N GLN A 263 -24.23 -17.61 30.16
CA GLN A 263 -23.13 -18.25 30.91
C GLN A 263 -21.81 -17.91 30.21
N CYS A 264 -21.40 -16.66 30.28
CA CYS A 264 -19.99 -16.31 30.07
C CYS A 264 -19.69 -15.01 30.83
N GLY A 265 -20.11 -14.98 32.09
CA GLY A 265 -19.56 -14.07 33.09
C GLY A 265 -18.66 -14.93 33.97
N ARG A 266 -17.37 -14.57 34.06
CA ARG A 266 -16.28 -15.28 34.75
C ARG A 266 -15.58 -16.37 33.92
N GLN A 267 -14.68 -15.95 33.03
CA GLN A 267 -13.35 -16.55 32.79
C GLN A 267 -12.72 -15.90 31.56
N SER A 268 -11.99 -14.80 31.75
CA SER A 268 -11.02 -14.29 30.76
C SER A 268 -10.07 -13.29 31.41
N VAL A 269 -9.30 -13.76 32.40
CA VAL A 269 -8.09 -13.08 32.87
C VAL A 269 -6.93 -14.00 32.53
N SER A 270 -6.28 -13.77 31.38
CA SER A 270 -4.87 -14.10 31.08
C SER A 270 -4.61 -14.29 29.58
N THR A 271 -4.64 -13.21 28.79
CA THR A 271 -3.91 -13.15 27.51
C THR A 271 -3.55 -11.70 27.25
N PRO A 272 -2.25 -11.32 27.16
CA PRO A 272 -1.88 -9.98 26.74
C PRO A 272 -2.27 -9.83 25.27
N SER A 273 -3.37 -9.12 25.01
CA SER A 273 -3.82 -8.81 23.66
C SER A 273 -2.87 -7.79 23.05
N VAL A 274 -2.06 -8.22 22.09
CA VAL A 274 -1.32 -7.34 21.18
C VAL A 274 -2.35 -6.63 20.29
N GLN A 275 -2.91 -5.53 20.78
CA GLN A 275 -3.77 -4.65 19.99
C GLN A 275 -2.90 -3.89 18.98
N LEU A 276 -2.78 -4.45 17.77
CA LEU A 276 -2.30 -3.73 16.61
C LEU A 276 -3.21 -2.52 16.37
N ARG A 277 -2.66 -1.32 16.61
CA ARG A 277 -3.30 -0.05 16.25
C ARG A 277 -3.42 0.01 14.74
N SER A 278 -4.55 -0.43 14.18
CA SER A 278 -4.85 -0.13 12.78
C SER A 278 -5.08 1.39 12.66
N CYS A 279 -4.17 2.07 11.98
CA CYS A 279 -4.32 3.47 11.62
C CYS A 279 -5.22 3.52 10.38
N ALA A 280 -6.52 3.76 10.57
CA ALA A 280 -7.36 4.28 9.50
C ALA A 280 -6.89 5.71 9.19
N ALA A 281 -5.97 5.86 8.25
CA ALA A 281 -5.55 7.16 7.76
C ALA A 281 -6.67 7.73 6.87
N SER A 282 -7.31 8.81 7.31
CA SER A 282 -8.07 9.69 6.43
C SER A 282 -7.05 10.44 5.56
N VAL A 283 -6.80 9.96 4.33
CA VAL A 283 -5.75 10.51 3.46
C VAL A 283 -6.31 11.67 2.63
N SER A 284 -5.70 12.84 2.80
CA SER A 284 -5.96 14.02 1.97
C SER A 284 -5.23 13.93 0.61
N PHE A 285 -5.99 14.20 -0.44
CA PHE A 285 -5.54 14.25 -1.83
C PHE A 285 -4.83 15.58 -2.13
N ALA A 286 -3.50 15.57 -2.31
CA ALA A 286 -2.74 16.67 -2.91
C ALA A 286 -1.30 16.21 -3.25
N GLY A 287 -0.89 16.29 -4.52
CA GLY A 287 0.52 16.02 -4.86
C GLY A 287 0.92 15.79 -6.32
N ILE A 288 0.19 16.32 -7.32
CA ILE A 288 0.53 16.12 -8.75
C ILE A 288 0.80 17.44 -9.52
N LEU A 289 0.51 18.62 -8.94
CA LEU A 289 0.36 19.84 -9.73
C LEU A 289 1.64 20.64 -10.09
N LEU A 290 2.85 20.16 -9.75
CA LEU A 290 4.08 20.98 -9.84
C LEU A 290 5.18 20.42 -10.77
N TYR A 291 4.93 19.31 -11.46
CA TYR A 291 5.97 18.58 -12.19
C TYR A 291 5.57 18.15 -13.62
N LEU A 292 4.49 18.73 -14.15
CA LEU A 292 4.14 18.75 -15.57
C LEU A 292 4.29 20.18 -16.07
#